data_AF-A0A920S8D0-F1
#
_entry.id   AF-A0A920S8D0-F1
#
_cell.length_a   1.000
_cell.length_b   1.000
_cell.length_c   1.000
_cell.angle_alpha   90.00
_cell.angle_beta   90.00
_cell.angle_gamma   90.00
#
_symmetry.space_group_name_H-M   'P 1'
#
loop_
_entity.id
_entity.type
_entity.pdbx_description
1 polymer ?
#
loop_
_entity_poly.entity_id
_entity_poly.type
_entity_poly.pdbx_seq_one_letter_code
_entity_poly.pdbx_strand_id
1 'polypeptide(L)'
;MKWTILPEDVTDRDHTGVEGFIQRLDAEVRGGGQPLEGFKFVNSGVEMLHISREIEREALGAGNNPTVYVGFQRPEKLTIELERYQRLKNAGVRTVAFGHGSPDPDGELVTEQWIDLSYDVSKFENQWYLVMAEPNPIVFVGWETSTEMFGEGGVSTPGKEFRGFVSTDGRVVDHVVAHLERVRRQHGPSGEMSFERLSDEIPFPVNKILVLSDDGQRQELASLRENTAEFAAKKSASVLLYDLSAASYLVSPYPSEVYERDWDRALGKQELNMAGRAYLARQLDDLDSNGVQGGAILPTGHGFKQLAEWAEQEKANLIVIPESAARPGLIDRIKGYTLKILQNHTDIPVVLGSADGTVQLCTVRGASQVAPRVRETATRGSRS
;
A
#
# COMPACT_ATOMS: atom_id res chain seq x y z
N MET A 1 10.33 -3.85 -9.97
CA MET A 1 11.47 -2.97 -9.61
C MET A 1 11.89 -3.06 -8.16
N LYS A 2 13.19 -3.08 -7.89
CA LYS A 2 13.76 -2.76 -6.56
C LYS A 2 13.98 -1.24 -6.43
N TRP A 3 13.37 -0.60 -5.45
CA TRP A 3 13.41 0.86 -5.24
C TRP A 3 14.57 1.30 -4.34
N THR A 4 15.77 0.90 -4.72
CA THR A 4 17.03 1.23 -4.04
C THR A 4 18.16 1.22 -5.06
N ILE A 5 19.22 1.97 -4.80
CA ILE A 5 20.47 1.88 -5.58
C ILE A 5 21.11 0.52 -5.32
N LEU A 6 21.33 -0.24 -6.39
CA LEU A 6 21.97 -1.55 -6.36
C LEU A 6 23.46 -1.45 -6.72
N PRO A 7 24.29 -2.44 -6.34
CA PRO A 7 25.68 -2.49 -6.76
C PRO A 7 25.86 -2.42 -8.28
N GLU A 8 24.92 -2.99 -9.04
CA GLU A 8 24.94 -2.97 -10.51
C GLU A 8 24.59 -1.60 -11.11
N ASP A 9 23.95 -0.72 -10.33
CA ASP A 9 23.64 0.64 -10.76
C ASP A 9 24.92 1.53 -10.72
N VAL A 10 25.94 1.14 -9.95
CA VAL A 10 27.21 1.86 -9.81
C VAL A 10 28.14 1.52 -10.97
N THR A 11 28.65 2.55 -11.65
CA THR A 11 29.55 2.40 -12.80
C THR A 11 30.82 3.23 -12.64
N ASP A 12 31.80 3.01 -13.54
CA ASP A 12 33.01 3.84 -13.59
C ASP A 12 32.71 5.32 -13.92
N ARG A 13 31.55 5.61 -14.52
CA ARG A 13 31.11 6.97 -14.87
C ARG A 13 30.22 7.60 -13.82
N ASP A 14 29.49 6.78 -13.07
CA ASP A 14 28.63 7.20 -11.98
C ASP A 14 28.87 6.32 -10.76
N HIS A 15 29.75 6.79 -9.88
CA HIS A 15 30.07 6.12 -8.62
C HIS A 15 28.93 6.20 -7.59
N THR A 16 27.92 7.03 -7.84
CA THR A 16 26.77 7.20 -6.93
C THR A 16 25.67 6.17 -7.20
N GLY A 17 25.60 5.65 -8.42
CA GLY A 17 24.58 4.70 -8.87
C GLY A 17 23.20 5.31 -9.18
N VAL A 18 23.06 6.64 -9.10
CA VAL A 18 21.79 7.33 -9.37
C VAL A 18 21.41 7.24 -10.85
N GLU A 19 22.35 7.40 -11.77
CA GLU A 19 22.09 7.26 -13.21
C GLU A 19 21.74 5.82 -13.58
N GLY A 20 22.42 4.83 -12.96
CA GLY A 20 22.10 3.41 -13.15
C GLY A 20 20.70 3.07 -12.67
N PHE A 21 20.30 3.56 -11.50
CA PHE A 21 18.93 3.42 -10.99
C PHE A 21 17.91 3.99 -11.98
N ILE A 22 18.16 5.19 -12.51
CA ILE A 22 17.28 5.85 -13.47
C ILE A 22 17.17 5.06 -14.78
N GLN A 23 18.27 4.53 -15.29
CA GLN A 23 18.26 3.68 -16.49
C GLN A 23 17.47 2.39 -16.26
N ARG A 24 17.59 1.79 -15.06
CA ARG A 24 16.80 0.63 -14.68
C ARG A 24 15.31 0.96 -14.55
N LEU A 25 14.97 2.11 -13.97
CA LEU A 25 13.59 2.61 -13.92
C LEU A 25 13.01 2.75 -15.33
N ASP A 26 13.73 3.42 -16.24
CA ASP A 26 13.30 3.58 -17.63
C ASP A 26 13.08 2.22 -18.32
N ALA A 27 14.04 1.30 -18.20
CA ALA A 27 13.93 -0.02 -18.80
C ALA A 27 12.74 -0.82 -18.28
N GLU A 28 12.49 -0.82 -16.97
CA GLU A 28 11.39 -1.54 -16.34
C GLU A 28 10.03 -0.90 -16.66
N VAL A 29 9.89 0.42 -16.53
CA VAL A 29 8.62 1.14 -16.77
C VAL A 29 8.23 1.12 -18.24
N ARG A 30 9.21 1.23 -19.15
CA ARG A 30 8.94 1.16 -20.59
C ARG A 30 8.44 -0.21 -21.00
N GLY A 31 8.95 -1.29 -20.41
CA GLY A 31 8.54 -2.67 -20.74
C GLY A 31 8.68 -3.03 -22.24
N GLY A 32 9.57 -2.36 -22.98
CA GLY A 32 9.70 -2.50 -24.45
C GLY A 32 8.76 -1.62 -25.29
N GLY A 33 7.95 -0.76 -24.66
CA GLY A 33 7.08 0.23 -25.30
C GLY A 33 7.79 1.52 -25.73
N GLN A 34 7.01 2.59 -25.93
CA GLN A 34 7.53 3.90 -26.32
C GLN A 34 8.44 4.51 -25.24
N PRO A 35 9.45 5.31 -25.63
CA PRO A 35 10.30 6.04 -24.69
C PRO A 35 9.50 6.82 -23.63
N LEU A 36 10.09 6.99 -22.46
CA LEU A 36 9.55 7.91 -21.46
C LEU A 36 9.71 9.37 -21.95
N GLU A 37 8.67 10.18 -21.77
CA GLU A 37 8.70 11.61 -22.10
C GLU A 37 8.75 12.46 -20.83
N GLY A 38 8.95 13.77 -20.93
CA GLY A 38 8.90 14.67 -19.77
C GLY A 38 9.97 14.44 -18.69
N PHE A 39 11.03 13.66 -18.99
CA PHE A 39 12.09 13.30 -18.06
C PHE A 39 13.29 14.24 -18.14
N LYS A 40 13.81 14.70 -17.00
CA LYS A 40 14.99 15.55 -16.91
C LYS A 40 15.87 15.18 -15.72
N PHE A 41 17.16 14.99 -15.97
CA PHE A 41 18.17 14.85 -14.91
C PHE A 41 18.43 16.18 -14.22
N VAL A 42 18.58 16.14 -12.90
CA VAL A 42 18.90 17.30 -12.06
C VAL A 42 20.08 16.97 -11.16
N ASN A 43 21.06 17.87 -11.09
CA ASN A 43 22.30 17.69 -10.31
C ASN A 43 22.60 18.89 -9.39
N SER A 44 21.70 19.88 -9.35
CA SER A 44 21.88 21.09 -8.53
C SER A 44 20.82 21.12 -7.44
N GLY A 45 21.26 21.15 -6.18
CA GLY A 45 20.35 21.27 -5.05
C GLY A 45 19.45 22.51 -5.15
N VAL A 46 19.97 23.63 -5.66
CA VAL A 46 19.17 24.86 -5.85
C VAL A 46 18.06 24.66 -6.88
N GLU A 47 18.34 23.96 -7.97
CA GLU A 47 17.35 23.61 -8.99
C GLU A 47 16.28 22.66 -8.41
N MET A 48 16.71 21.63 -7.68
CA MET A 48 15.82 20.69 -6.99
C MET A 48 14.90 21.39 -5.98
N LEU A 49 15.43 22.39 -5.27
CA LEU A 49 14.65 23.20 -4.33
C LEU A 49 13.59 24.00 -5.08
N HIS A 50 13.94 24.59 -6.22
CA HIS A 50 12.99 25.31 -7.06
C HIS A 50 11.85 24.42 -7.55
N ILE A 51 12.18 23.21 -8.05
CA ILE A 51 11.21 22.21 -8.49
C ILE A 51 10.27 21.82 -7.35
N SER A 52 10.82 21.59 -6.15
CA SER A 52 10.01 21.32 -4.96
C SER A 52 8.98 22.43 -4.70
N ARG A 53 9.38 23.71 -4.88
CA ARG A 53 8.47 24.86 -4.71
C ARG A 53 7.45 25.01 -5.83
N GLU A 54 7.73 24.48 -7.01
CA GLU A 54 6.75 24.42 -8.11
C GLU A 54 5.67 23.41 -7.80
N ILE A 55 6.05 22.20 -7.40
CA ILE A 55 5.10 21.12 -7.04
C ILE A 55 4.20 21.55 -5.88
N GLU A 56 4.76 22.17 -4.84
CA GLU A 56 3.98 22.66 -3.69
C GLU A 56 2.98 23.77 -4.11
N ARG A 57 3.37 24.68 -5.01
CA ARG A 57 2.48 25.73 -5.51
C ARG A 57 1.36 25.16 -6.38
N GLU A 58 1.67 24.16 -7.18
CA GLU A 58 0.69 23.46 -8.00
C GLU A 58 -0.35 22.74 -7.14
N ALA A 59 0.10 22.05 -6.09
CA ALA A 59 -0.80 21.41 -5.13
C ALA A 59 -1.74 22.42 -4.45
N LEU A 60 -1.25 23.60 -4.07
CA LEU A 60 -2.09 24.67 -3.49
C LEU A 60 -3.19 25.16 -4.45
N GLY A 61 -2.94 25.13 -5.77
CA GLY A 61 -3.86 25.62 -6.79
C GLY A 61 -4.89 24.59 -7.29
N ALA A 62 -4.78 23.32 -6.88
CA ALA A 62 -5.51 22.21 -7.50
C ALA A 62 -6.99 22.07 -7.10
N GLY A 63 -7.41 22.62 -5.95
CA GLY A 63 -8.82 22.65 -5.50
C GLY A 63 -9.48 21.32 -5.10
N ASN A 64 -8.94 20.16 -5.51
CA ASN A 64 -9.51 18.82 -5.29
C ASN A 64 -8.79 18.00 -4.20
N ASN A 65 -8.29 18.65 -3.14
CA ASN A 65 -7.56 18.01 -2.04
C ASN A 65 -6.48 17.01 -2.52
N PRO A 66 -5.52 17.47 -3.36
CA PRO A 66 -4.50 16.60 -3.93
C PRO A 66 -3.67 15.94 -2.83
N THR A 67 -3.14 14.76 -3.14
CA THR A 67 -2.17 14.09 -2.26
C THR A 67 -0.76 14.37 -2.77
N VAL A 68 0.10 14.86 -1.87
CA VAL A 68 1.53 15.03 -2.12
C VAL A 68 2.30 14.07 -1.21
N TYR A 69 3.12 13.22 -1.82
CA TYR A 69 4.07 12.37 -1.10
C TYR A 69 5.40 13.10 -0.99
N VAL A 70 5.96 13.17 0.22
CA VAL A 70 7.17 13.96 0.48
C VAL A 70 8.19 13.15 1.26
N GLY A 71 9.39 13.07 0.71
CA GLY A 71 10.56 12.54 1.41
C GLY A 71 11.31 13.68 2.10
N PHE A 72 11.28 13.70 3.43
CA PHE A 72 12.02 14.68 4.23
C PHE A 72 13.41 14.20 4.63
N GLN A 73 13.72 12.92 4.46
CA GLN A 73 14.91 12.23 4.97
C GLN A 73 14.94 12.16 6.51
N ARG A 74 14.75 13.30 7.20
CA ARG A 74 14.72 13.42 8.67
C ARG A 74 13.65 14.41 9.15
N PRO A 75 13.12 14.28 10.39
CA PRO A 75 12.07 15.15 10.89
C PRO A 75 12.47 16.62 11.02
N GLU A 76 13.74 16.92 11.30
CA GLU A 76 14.21 18.30 11.45
C GLU A 76 14.01 19.12 10.16
N LYS A 77 13.98 18.45 9.00
CA LYS A 77 13.67 19.08 7.71
C LYS A 77 12.22 19.53 7.61
N LEU A 78 11.29 18.76 8.19
CA LEU A 78 9.89 19.15 8.28
C LEU A 78 9.72 20.34 9.23
N THR A 79 10.40 20.34 10.38
CA THR A 79 10.35 21.46 11.34
C THR A 79 10.77 22.79 10.70
N ILE A 80 11.79 22.78 9.83
CA ILE A 80 12.22 23.98 9.08
C ILE A 80 11.14 24.47 8.10
N GLU A 81 10.31 23.57 7.57
CA GLU A 81 9.29 23.86 6.55
C GLU A 81 7.86 23.94 7.13
N LEU A 82 7.71 23.95 8.46
CA LEU A 82 6.43 23.79 9.16
C LEU A 82 5.34 24.76 8.66
N GLU A 83 5.65 26.05 8.54
CA GLU A 83 4.69 27.06 8.06
C GLU A 83 4.19 26.79 6.65
N ARG A 84 5.00 26.13 5.82
CA ARG A 84 4.63 25.79 4.45
C ARG A 84 3.67 24.62 4.42
N TYR A 85 3.98 23.56 5.17
CA TYR A 85 3.12 22.39 5.24
C TYR A 85 1.82 22.68 5.99
N GLN A 86 1.83 23.62 6.94
CA GLN A 86 0.61 24.16 7.52
C GLN A 86 -0.27 24.86 6.47
N ARG A 87 0.32 25.64 5.55
CA ARG A 87 -0.44 26.27 4.44
C ARG A 87 -1.01 25.25 3.47
N LEU A 88 -0.25 24.20 3.12
CA LEU A 88 -0.72 23.10 2.30
C LEU A 88 -1.94 22.41 2.95
N LYS A 89 -1.82 22.04 4.23
CA LYS A 89 -2.90 21.43 5.00
C LYS A 89 -4.15 22.33 5.05
N ASN A 90 -3.97 23.62 5.33
CA ASN A 90 -5.08 24.58 5.38
C ASN A 90 -5.78 24.77 4.03
N ALA A 91 -5.09 24.52 2.91
CA ALA A 91 -5.65 24.53 1.57
C ALA A 91 -6.30 23.18 1.17
N GLY A 92 -6.34 22.20 2.06
CA GLY A 92 -6.90 20.87 1.81
C GLY A 92 -5.93 19.87 1.17
N VAL A 93 -4.65 20.23 1.00
CA VAL A 93 -3.63 19.32 0.47
C VAL A 93 -3.30 18.26 1.51
N ARG A 94 -3.36 16.99 1.07
CA ARG A 94 -3.03 15.82 1.87
C ARG A 94 -1.54 15.50 1.74
N THR A 95 -0.78 15.63 2.83
CA THR A 95 0.66 15.36 2.81
C THR A 95 0.97 14.02 3.48
N VAL A 96 1.53 13.08 2.72
CA VAL A 96 2.09 11.82 3.25
C VAL A 96 3.61 11.96 3.30
N ALA A 97 4.14 12.08 4.51
CA ALA A 97 5.56 12.35 4.75
C ALA A 97 6.34 11.08 5.10
N PHE A 98 7.58 11.01 4.65
CA PHE A 98 8.49 9.90 4.88
C PHE A 98 9.84 10.40 5.39
N GLY A 99 10.40 9.73 6.39
CA GLY A 99 11.73 10.04 6.91
C GLY A 99 12.15 9.11 8.03
N HIS A 100 13.42 9.19 8.41
CA HIS A 100 13.97 8.41 9.52
C HIS A 100 13.85 9.17 10.85
N GLY A 101 13.14 8.59 11.82
CA GLY A 101 12.85 9.20 13.12
C GLY A 101 11.42 9.74 13.20
N SER A 102 11.04 10.24 14.37
CA SER A 102 9.69 10.77 14.62
C SER A 102 9.69 12.30 14.62
N PRO A 103 8.69 12.95 14.00
CA PRO A 103 8.52 14.39 14.08
C PRO A 103 8.11 14.84 15.48
N ASP A 104 8.28 16.13 15.73
CA ASP A 104 7.65 16.78 16.87
C ASP A 104 6.11 16.83 16.69
N PRO A 105 5.34 17.11 17.76
CA PRO A 105 3.88 17.16 17.66
C PRO A 105 3.36 18.14 16.61
N ASP A 106 4.07 19.24 16.37
CA ASP A 106 3.67 20.22 15.35
C ASP A 106 3.83 19.65 13.92
N GLY A 107 4.89 18.88 13.67
CA GLY A 107 5.10 18.13 12.43
C GLY A 107 4.02 17.08 12.17
N GLU A 108 3.59 16.35 13.21
CA GLU A 108 2.45 15.42 13.11
C GLU A 108 1.16 16.15 12.75
N LEU A 109 0.96 17.36 13.27
CA LEU A 109 -0.22 18.17 13.00
C LEU A 109 -0.27 18.76 11.59
N VAL A 110 0.83 18.85 10.83
CA VAL A 110 0.80 19.40 9.46
C VAL A 110 0.79 18.34 8.37
N THR A 111 1.03 17.08 8.73
CA THR A 111 0.97 15.95 7.82
C THR A 111 -0.35 15.19 7.98
N GLU A 112 -0.81 14.53 6.91
CA GLU A 112 -1.84 13.49 7.07
C GLU A 112 -1.25 12.30 7.80
N GLN A 113 0.01 12.00 7.48
CA GLN A 113 0.75 10.92 8.09
C GLN A 113 2.26 11.13 7.98
N TRP A 114 2.99 10.70 9.01
CA TRP A 114 4.42 10.46 8.96
C TRP A 114 4.75 8.96 8.94
N ILE A 115 5.57 8.53 7.99
CA ILE A 115 6.10 7.16 7.89
C ILE A 115 7.54 7.16 8.42
N ASP A 116 7.73 6.57 9.60
CA ASP A 116 9.06 6.37 10.19
C ASP A 116 9.79 5.21 9.51
N LEU A 117 10.88 5.53 8.82
CA LEU A 117 11.66 4.62 8.03
C LEU A 117 12.90 4.14 8.77
N SER A 118 13.29 2.90 8.49
CA SER A 118 14.67 2.47 8.76
C SER A 118 15.65 3.27 7.91
N TYR A 119 16.66 3.83 8.56
CA TYR A 119 17.73 4.61 7.92
C TYR A 119 18.43 3.79 6.83
N ASP A 120 18.34 4.26 5.58
CA ASP A 120 19.00 3.63 4.43
C ASP A 120 19.20 4.65 3.31
N VAL A 121 20.44 5.09 3.11
CA VAL A 121 20.80 6.14 2.15
C VAL A 121 20.63 5.73 0.69
N SER A 122 20.46 4.44 0.40
CA SER A 122 20.30 3.94 -0.97
C SER A 122 18.84 3.82 -1.38
N LYS A 123 17.92 3.68 -0.42
CA LYS A 123 16.49 3.49 -0.70
C LYS A 123 15.81 4.77 -1.15
N PHE A 124 14.90 4.64 -2.11
CA PHE A 124 14.10 5.75 -2.66
C PHE A 124 13.32 6.47 -1.56
N GLU A 125 12.60 5.74 -0.70
CA GLU A 125 11.72 6.32 0.31
C GLU A 125 12.45 7.16 1.36
N ASN A 126 13.77 6.98 1.50
CA ASN A 126 14.61 7.76 2.41
C ASN A 126 15.09 9.09 1.79
N GLN A 127 14.98 9.28 0.47
CA GLN A 127 15.53 10.45 -0.22
C GLN A 127 14.65 11.69 -0.12
N TRP A 128 15.15 12.81 -0.64
CA TRP A 128 14.36 14.01 -0.84
C TRP A 128 13.53 13.87 -2.12
N TYR A 129 12.20 13.89 -2.01
CA TYR A 129 11.31 13.84 -3.17
C TYR A 129 9.99 14.55 -2.90
N LEU A 130 9.33 14.97 -3.97
CA LEU A 130 7.94 15.38 -3.98
C LEU A 130 7.23 14.69 -5.15
N VAL A 131 6.09 14.07 -4.87
CA VAL A 131 5.30 13.32 -5.87
C VAL A 131 3.83 13.70 -5.75
N MET A 132 3.20 13.97 -6.89
CA MET A 132 1.77 14.24 -6.99
C MET A 132 1.22 13.51 -8.22
N ALA A 133 0.20 12.67 -8.03
CA ALA A 133 -0.43 11.92 -9.12
C ALA A 133 -1.51 12.73 -9.85
N GLU A 134 -2.25 13.54 -9.10
CA GLU A 134 -3.39 14.31 -9.60
C GLU A 134 -3.39 15.71 -8.98
N PRO A 135 -3.92 16.73 -9.70
CA PRO A 135 -4.48 16.65 -11.05
C PRO A 135 -3.42 16.61 -12.15
N ASN A 136 -2.18 17.02 -11.85
CA ASN A 136 -1.08 17.09 -12.79
C ASN A 136 0.04 16.16 -12.32
N PRO A 137 0.24 15.01 -12.97
CA PRO A 137 1.25 14.03 -12.58
C PRO A 137 2.67 14.62 -12.63
N ILE A 138 3.37 14.57 -11.50
CA ILE A 138 4.78 14.97 -11.41
C ILE A 138 5.49 14.19 -10.30
N VAL A 139 6.70 13.75 -10.60
CA VAL A 139 7.65 13.22 -9.62
C VAL A 139 8.95 13.99 -9.72
N PHE A 140 9.44 14.42 -8.57
CA PHE A 140 10.81 14.89 -8.39
C PHE A 140 11.47 14.03 -7.32
N VAL A 141 12.72 13.60 -7.55
CA VAL A 141 13.58 12.98 -6.55
C VAL A 141 15.00 13.53 -6.66
N GLY A 142 15.60 13.86 -5.53
CA GLY A 142 17.01 14.15 -5.35
C GLY A 142 17.62 13.16 -4.38
N TRP A 143 18.42 12.24 -4.90
CA TRP A 143 19.30 11.42 -4.07
C TRP A 143 20.41 12.28 -3.50
N GLU A 144 20.59 12.20 -2.19
CA GLU A 144 21.73 12.82 -1.54
C GLU A 144 22.94 11.89 -1.68
N THR A 145 23.95 12.33 -2.45
CA THR A 145 25.15 11.53 -2.74
C THR A 145 26.27 11.76 -1.72
N SER A 146 26.13 12.79 -0.87
CA SER A 146 26.98 13.02 0.30
C SER A 146 26.56 12.14 1.48
N THR A 147 27.10 10.91 1.56
CA THR A 147 26.68 9.90 2.54
C THR A 147 26.94 10.27 4.00
N GLU A 148 28.01 11.03 4.29
CA GLU A 148 28.40 11.42 5.65
C GLU A 148 27.49 12.50 6.27
N MET A 149 26.67 13.19 5.44
CA MET A 149 25.81 14.30 5.88
C MET A 149 24.33 14.06 5.56
N PHE A 150 23.95 12.80 5.33
CA PHE A 150 22.63 12.43 4.85
C PHE A 150 21.51 12.99 5.71
N GLY A 151 20.67 13.83 5.09
CA GLY A 151 19.53 14.46 5.74
C GLY A 151 19.89 15.59 6.72
N GLU A 152 21.17 15.94 6.89
CA GLU A 152 21.62 16.98 7.85
C GLU A 152 21.78 18.36 7.17
N GLY A 153 21.47 19.46 7.85
CA GLY A 153 21.67 20.81 7.28
C GLY A 153 20.82 21.13 6.03
N GLY A 154 21.13 22.24 5.34
CA GLY A 154 20.37 22.73 4.19
C GLY A 154 20.96 22.33 2.85
N VAL A 155 20.22 22.59 1.77
CA VAL A 155 20.65 22.32 0.38
C VAL A 155 21.95 23.04 0.00
N SER A 156 22.24 24.19 0.64
CA SER A 156 23.47 24.97 0.44
C SER A 156 24.56 24.69 1.47
N THR A 157 24.40 23.68 2.33
CA THR A 157 25.45 23.30 3.28
C THR A 157 26.70 22.83 2.52
N PRO A 158 27.90 23.35 2.82
CA PRO A 158 29.12 22.94 2.14
C PRO A 158 29.34 21.43 2.16
N GLY A 159 29.68 20.85 1.00
CA GLY A 159 29.91 19.41 0.82
C GLY A 159 28.65 18.59 0.54
N LYS A 160 27.46 19.20 0.52
CA LYS A 160 26.24 18.52 0.07
C LYS A 160 26.20 18.40 -1.43
N GLU A 161 25.91 17.19 -1.88
CA GLU A 161 25.77 16.87 -3.30
C GLU A 161 24.48 16.08 -3.52
N PHE A 162 23.79 16.40 -4.61
CA PHE A 162 22.54 15.76 -4.97
C PHE A 162 22.53 15.41 -6.45
N ARG A 163 21.97 14.25 -6.77
CA ARG A 163 21.69 13.83 -8.15
C ARG A 163 20.29 13.22 -8.21
N GLY A 164 19.59 13.38 -9.31
CA GLY A 164 18.26 12.80 -9.43
C GLY A 164 17.55 13.20 -10.71
N PHE A 165 16.22 13.21 -10.66
CA PHE A 165 15.41 13.52 -11.82
C PHE A 165 14.07 14.16 -11.45
N VAL A 166 13.48 14.79 -12.46
CA VAL A 166 12.06 15.16 -12.50
C VAL A 166 11.42 14.50 -13.71
N SER A 167 10.17 14.03 -13.56
CA SER A 167 9.38 13.46 -14.64
C SER A 167 7.91 13.84 -14.51
N THR A 168 7.27 14.15 -15.63
CA THR A 168 5.82 14.30 -15.75
C THR A 168 5.16 13.13 -16.50
N ASP A 169 5.91 12.08 -16.85
CA ASP A 169 5.36 10.87 -17.46
C ASP A 169 4.52 10.12 -16.43
N GLY A 170 3.21 10.01 -16.69
CA GLY A 170 2.26 9.36 -15.80
C GLY A 170 2.66 7.93 -15.44
N ARG A 171 3.32 7.18 -16.35
CA ARG A 171 3.78 5.81 -16.07
C ARG A 171 4.82 5.77 -14.96
N VAL A 172 5.72 6.75 -14.92
CA VAL A 172 6.75 6.87 -13.88
C VAL A 172 6.11 7.29 -12.56
N VAL A 173 5.23 8.28 -12.61
CA VAL A 173 4.50 8.78 -11.43
C VAL A 173 3.69 7.64 -10.79
N ASP A 174 2.94 6.87 -11.58
CA ASP A 174 2.15 5.73 -11.12
C ASP A 174 3.02 4.67 -10.43
N HIS A 175 4.18 4.34 -11.00
CA HIS A 175 5.10 3.37 -10.41
C HIS A 175 5.69 3.85 -9.08
N VAL A 176 6.04 5.13 -8.98
CA VAL A 176 6.57 5.75 -7.76
C VAL A 176 5.48 5.80 -6.68
N VAL A 177 4.27 6.25 -7.03
CA VAL A 177 3.13 6.29 -6.10
C VAL A 177 2.77 4.88 -5.62
N ALA A 178 2.73 3.89 -6.51
CA ALA A 178 2.50 2.50 -6.14
C ALA A 178 3.56 1.98 -5.14
N HIS A 179 4.83 2.34 -5.33
CA HIS A 179 5.91 2.01 -4.38
C HIS A 179 5.68 2.67 -3.01
N LEU A 180 5.42 3.97 -2.99
CA LEU A 180 5.23 4.72 -1.75
C LEU A 180 3.97 4.28 -0.99
N GLU A 181 2.87 3.96 -1.68
CA GLU A 181 1.68 3.37 -1.08
C GLU A 181 1.96 1.97 -0.51
N ARG A 182 2.76 1.16 -1.19
CA ARG A 182 3.21 -0.13 -0.65
C ARG A 182 4.04 0.05 0.63
N VAL A 183 4.97 1.02 0.65
CA VAL A 183 5.75 1.36 1.85
C VAL A 183 4.83 1.85 2.98
N ARG A 184 3.91 2.77 2.69
CA ARG A 184 2.90 3.29 3.63
C ARG A 184 2.10 2.16 4.28
N ARG A 185 1.60 1.21 3.46
CA ARG A 185 0.85 0.03 3.93
C ARG A 185 1.69 -0.88 4.82
N GLN A 186 2.97 -1.08 4.50
CA GLN A 186 3.88 -1.91 5.30
C GLN A 186 4.13 -1.37 6.71
N HIS A 187 3.93 -0.06 6.92
CA HIS A 187 4.05 0.61 8.22
C HIS A 187 2.70 0.72 8.97
N GLY A 188 1.74 -0.15 8.65
CA GLY A 188 0.50 -0.28 9.42
C GLY A 188 0.68 -0.82 10.84
N PRO A 189 -0.36 -0.72 11.67
CA PRO A 189 -0.29 -1.13 13.06
C PRO A 189 0.04 -2.62 13.17
N SER A 190 0.85 -2.96 14.16
CA SER A 190 1.34 -4.32 14.37
C SER A 190 0.74 -4.94 15.63
N GLY A 191 0.44 -6.25 15.56
CA GLY A 191 -0.14 -7.00 16.67
C GLY A 191 -1.63 -7.23 16.53
N GLU A 192 -2.21 -7.89 17.52
CA GLU A 192 -3.66 -8.12 17.62
C GLU A 192 -4.35 -6.87 18.21
N MET A 193 -5.50 -6.51 17.67
CA MET A 193 -6.32 -5.36 18.06
C MET A 193 -7.79 -5.58 17.76
N SER A 194 -8.68 -4.65 18.12
CA SER A 194 -10.08 -4.68 17.66
C SER A 194 -10.22 -4.03 16.28
N PHE A 195 -11.31 -4.33 15.56
CA PHE A 195 -11.66 -3.61 14.32
C PHE A 195 -11.80 -2.10 14.54
N GLU A 196 -12.31 -1.68 15.70
CA GLU A 196 -12.44 -0.26 16.04
C GLU A 196 -11.08 0.43 16.10
N ARG A 197 -10.12 -0.17 16.82
CA ARG A 197 -8.75 0.33 16.93
C ARG A 197 -8.04 0.29 15.57
N LEU A 198 -8.22 -0.78 14.80
CA LEU A 198 -7.69 -0.86 13.43
C LEU A 198 -8.25 0.28 12.56
N SER A 199 -9.54 0.60 12.68
CA SER A 199 -10.12 1.74 11.95
C SER A 199 -9.44 3.05 12.32
N ASP A 200 -9.03 3.25 13.57
CA ASP A 200 -8.40 4.51 13.98
C ASP A 200 -6.92 4.58 13.60
N GLU A 201 -6.24 3.43 13.56
CA GLU A 201 -4.79 3.35 13.34
C GLU A 201 -4.37 3.00 11.89
N ILE A 202 -5.29 2.58 11.02
CA ILE A 202 -4.93 2.17 9.65
C ILE A 202 -4.32 3.36 8.88
N PRO A 203 -3.10 3.21 8.33
CA PRO A 203 -2.37 4.37 7.84
C PRO A 203 -2.80 4.85 6.46
N PHE A 204 -3.64 4.11 5.74
CA PHE A 204 -4.03 4.40 4.36
C PHE A 204 -5.55 4.45 4.20
N PRO A 205 -6.05 5.17 3.18
CA PRO A 205 -7.46 5.16 2.85
C PRO A 205 -7.95 3.74 2.52
N VAL A 206 -9.13 3.39 3.04
CA VAL A 206 -9.82 2.13 2.72
C VAL A 206 -11.19 2.47 2.15
N ASN A 207 -11.36 2.31 0.85
CA ASN A 207 -12.60 2.64 0.12
C ASN A 207 -13.33 1.39 -0.38
N LYS A 208 -12.62 0.27 -0.53
CA LYS A 208 -13.17 -1.01 -0.96
C LYS A 208 -12.48 -2.17 -0.23
N ILE A 209 -13.29 -3.04 0.36
CA ILE A 209 -12.83 -4.18 1.17
C ILE A 209 -13.34 -5.47 0.53
N LEU A 210 -12.46 -6.43 0.30
CA LEU A 210 -12.83 -7.77 -0.13
C LEU A 210 -12.84 -8.69 1.08
N VAL A 211 -13.98 -9.29 1.42
CA VAL A 211 -14.13 -10.19 2.58
C VAL A 211 -14.62 -11.56 2.15
N LEU A 212 -14.11 -12.62 2.77
CA LEU A 212 -14.60 -13.97 2.51
C LEU A 212 -16.03 -14.15 3.01
N SER A 213 -16.81 -14.86 2.21
CA SER A 213 -18.16 -15.30 2.55
C SER A 213 -18.44 -16.72 2.07
N ASP A 214 -19.61 -17.23 2.42
CA ASP A 214 -20.10 -18.54 2.03
C ASP A 214 -21.64 -18.55 1.97
N ASP A 215 -22.21 -19.75 1.91
CA ASP A 215 -23.64 -20.04 1.94
C ASP A 215 -24.32 -19.80 3.30
N GLY A 216 -23.60 -19.22 4.27
CA GLY A 216 -24.08 -18.90 5.61
C GLY A 216 -23.96 -20.04 6.61
N GLN A 217 -23.29 -21.14 6.27
CA GLN A 217 -23.14 -22.29 7.16
C GLN A 217 -21.98 -22.11 8.16
N ARG A 218 -20.98 -21.26 7.87
CA ARG A 218 -19.84 -21.04 8.77
C ARG A 218 -20.04 -19.78 9.62
N GLN A 219 -20.28 -19.99 10.92
CA GLN A 219 -20.43 -18.90 11.89
C GLN A 219 -19.22 -17.95 11.90
N GLU A 220 -17.99 -18.47 11.75
CA GLU A 220 -16.77 -17.65 11.67
C GLU A 220 -16.83 -16.61 10.54
N LEU A 221 -17.32 -16.99 9.35
CA LEU A 221 -17.44 -16.07 8.22
C LEU A 221 -18.62 -15.11 8.38
N ALA A 222 -19.69 -15.53 9.06
CA ALA A 222 -20.79 -14.65 9.39
C ALA A 222 -20.34 -13.51 10.32
N SER A 223 -19.64 -13.84 11.42
CA SER A 223 -19.09 -12.86 12.35
C SER A 223 -18.02 -11.98 11.69
N LEU A 224 -17.18 -12.55 10.82
CA LEU A 224 -16.18 -11.78 10.06
C LEU A 224 -16.84 -10.74 9.14
N ARG A 225 -17.94 -11.11 8.45
CA ARG A 225 -18.70 -10.21 7.57
C ARG A 225 -19.37 -9.08 8.36
N GLU A 226 -19.97 -9.39 9.50
CA GLU A 226 -20.61 -8.42 10.39
C GLU A 226 -19.60 -7.38 10.89
N ASN A 227 -18.49 -7.82 11.47
CA ASN A 227 -17.42 -6.93 11.94
C ASN A 227 -16.81 -6.09 10.80
N THR A 228 -16.69 -6.68 9.60
CA THR A 228 -16.20 -5.96 8.41
C THR A 228 -17.19 -4.89 7.96
N ALA A 229 -18.50 -5.14 8.05
CA ALA A 229 -19.52 -4.18 7.69
C ALA A 229 -19.47 -2.94 8.62
N GLU A 230 -19.32 -3.16 9.93
CA GLU A 230 -19.16 -2.05 10.89
C GLU A 230 -17.91 -1.22 10.60
N PHE A 231 -16.78 -1.89 10.36
CA PHE A 231 -15.53 -1.22 9.95
C PHE A 231 -15.71 -0.44 8.65
N ALA A 232 -16.36 -1.03 7.65
CA ALA A 232 -16.62 -0.39 6.36
C ALA A 232 -17.50 0.85 6.51
N ALA A 233 -18.55 0.79 7.35
CA ALA A 233 -19.42 1.93 7.62
C ALA A 233 -18.63 3.10 8.23
N LYS A 234 -17.76 2.85 9.22
CA LYS A 234 -16.90 3.88 9.84
C LYS A 234 -15.93 4.50 8.82
N LYS A 235 -15.48 3.73 7.83
CA LYS A 235 -14.59 4.19 6.75
C LYS A 235 -15.31 4.73 5.52
N SER A 236 -16.65 4.67 5.46
CA SER A 236 -17.41 4.91 4.23
C SER A 236 -16.91 4.07 3.04
N ALA A 237 -16.50 2.83 3.34
CA ALA A 237 -15.99 1.87 2.37
C ALA A 237 -17.10 0.99 1.81
N SER A 238 -16.92 0.52 0.58
CA SER A 238 -17.73 -0.56 -0.01
C SER A 238 -17.18 -1.93 0.36
N VAL A 239 -18.04 -2.95 0.36
CA VAL A 239 -17.68 -4.33 0.69
C VAL A 239 -17.99 -5.25 -0.49
N LEU A 240 -17.03 -6.09 -0.85
CA LEU A 240 -17.18 -7.16 -1.81
C LEU A 240 -17.13 -8.51 -1.10
N LEU A 241 -18.17 -9.32 -1.25
CA LEU A 241 -18.26 -10.66 -0.69
C LEU A 241 -17.65 -11.67 -1.67
N TYR A 242 -16.54 -12.31 -1.29
CA TYR A 242 -15.94 -13.39 -2.08
C TYR A 242 -16.49 -14.75 -1.62
N ASP A 243 -17.32 -15.39 -2.45
CA ASP A 243 -18.03 -16.60 -2.07
C ASP A 243 -17.18 -17.88 -2.22
N LEU A 244 -16.73 -18.44 -1.10
CA LEU A 244 -15.97 -19.70 -1.08
C LEU A 244 -16.78 -20.91 -1.53
N SER A 245 -18.12 -20.87 -1.42
CA SER A 245 -18.98 -21.98 -1.82
C SER A 245 -19.18 -22.06 -3.35
N ALA A 246 -18.92 -20.96 -4.06
CA ALA A 246 -18.93 -20.90 -5.52
C ALA A 246 -17.66 -21.49 -6.16
N ALA A 247 -16.54 -21.51 -5.43
CA ALA A 247 -15.30 -22.09 -5.92
C ALA A 247 -15.48 -23.61 -6.14
N SER A 248 -15.48 -24.06 -7.40
CA SER A 248 -15.64 -25.46 -7.78
C SER A 248 -14.82 -25.80 -9.04
N TYR A 249 -14.11 -26.92 -9.03
CA TYR A 249 -13.41 -27.44 -10.21
C TYR A 249 -14.34 -28.09 -11.25
N LEU A 250 -15.57 -28.43 -10.86
CA LEU A 250 -16.41 -29.35 -11.64
C LEU A 250 -17.60 -28.66 -12.30
N VAL A 251 -18.05 -27.54 -11.75
CA VAL A 251 -19.27 -26.85 -12.17
C VAL A 251 -19.03 -25.35 -12.06
N SER A 252 -19.28 -24.62 -13.14
CA SER A 252 -19.24 -23.16 -13.11
C SER A 252 -20.30 -22.63 -12.13
N PRO A 253 -19.99 -21.61 -11.31
CA PRO A 253 -20.97 -21.00 -10.43
C PRO A 253 -21.97 -20.12 -11.20
N TYR A 254 -21.76 -19.90 -12.50
CA TYR A 254 -22.61 -19.10 -13.37
C TYR A 254 -23.63 -19.98 -14.12
N PRO A 255 -24.81 -19.43 -14.48
CA PRO A 255 -25.83 -20.17 -15.23
C PRO A 255 -25.36 -20.67 -16.61
N SER A 256 -24.40 -19.97 -17.24
CA SER A 256 -23.80 -20.37 -18.52
C SER A 256 -22.43 -19.70 -18.71
N GLU A 257 -21.64 -20.22 -19.65
CA GLU A 257 -20.33 -19.63 -20.03
C GLU A 257 -20.43 -18.19 -20.55
N VAL A 258 -21.58 -17.80 -21.10
CA VAL A 258 -21.82 -16.41 -21.55
C VAL A 258 -21.84 -15.48 -20.34
N TYR A 259 -22.56 -15.87 -19.28
CA TYR A 259 -22.59 -15.08 -18.04
C TYR A 259 -21.24 -15.06 -17.34
N GLU A 260 -20.50 -16.17 -17.32
CA GLU A 260 -19.15 -16.20 -16.74
C GLU A 260 -18.21 -15.21 -17.42
N ARG A 261 -18.35 -15.01 -18.74
CA ARG A 261 -17.55 -14.04 -19.50
C ARG A 261 -18.02 -12.60 -19.31
N ASP A 262 -19.34 -12.39 -19.34
CA ASP A 262 -19.93 -11.06 -19.32
C ASP A 262 -19.99 -10.46 -17.90
N TRP A 263 -19.90 -11.31 -16.87
CA TRP A 263 -19.92 -10.91 -15.47
C TRP A 263 -18.52 -10.95 -14.85
N ASP A 264 -17.58 -10.25 -15.49
CA ASP A 264 -16.19 -10.06 -15.05
C ASP A 264 -16.05 -8.98 -13.96
N ARG A 265 -17.06 -8.81 -13.12
CA ARG A 265 -17.11 -7.82 -12.05
C ARG A 265 -17.91 -8.32 -10.86
N ALA A 266 -17.85 -7.59 -9.75
CA ALA A 266 -18.78 -7.78 -8.64
C ALA A 266 -20.25 -7.69 -9.10
N LEU A 267 -21.04 -8.66 -8.64
CA LEU A 267 -22.46 -8.83 -8.95
C LEU A 267 -23.34 -8.12 -7.93
N GLY A 268 -24.44 -7.56 -8.43
CA GLY A 268 -25.53 -7.04 -7.60
C GLY A 268 -26.58 -8.09 -7.24
N LYS A 269 -27.54 -7.71 -6.40
CA LYS A 269 -28.61 -8.60 -5.88
C LYS A 269 -29.42 -9.30 -6.98
N GLN A 270 -29.78 -8.58 -8.04
CA GLN A 270 -30.56 -9.15 -9.14
C GLN A 270 -29.78 -10.24 -9.89
N GLU A 271 -28.52 -9.97 -10.20
CA GLU A 271 -27.62 -10.91 -10.88
C GLU A 271 -27.37 -12.16 -10.03
N LEU A 272 -27.19 -11.98 -8.71
CA LEU A 272 -27.05 -13.09 -7.77
C LEU A 272 -28.30 -13.97 -7.68
N ASN A 273 -29.50 -13.36 -7.69
CA ASN A 273 -30.74 -14.13 -7.74
C ASN A 273 -30.87 -14.92 -9.05
N MET A 274 -30.49 -14.33 -10.18
CA MET A 274 -30.43 -15.03 -11.47
C MET A 274 -29.42 -16.18 -11.47
N ALA A 275 -28.30 -16.03 -10.76
CA ALA A 275 -27.30 -17.07 -10.57
C ALA A 275 -27.70 -18.18 -9.57
N GLY A 276 -28.89 -18.08 -8.95
CA GLY A 276 -29.32 -19.02 -7.90
C GLY A 276 -28.55 -18.85 -6.59
N ARG A 277 -28.05 -17.63 -6.32
CA ARG A 277 -27.24 -17.26 -5.15
C ARG A 277 -28.00 -16.32 -4.21
N ALA A 278 -29.26 -16.64 -3.94
CA ALA A 278 -30.16 -15.82 -3.12
C ALA A 278 -29.67 -15.62 -1.67
N TYR A 279 -28.78 -16.47 -1.16
CA TYR A 279 -28.15 -16.23 0.14
C TYR A 279 -27.18 -15.04 0.10
N LEU A 280 -26.39 -14.87 -0.98
CA LEU A 280 -25.52 -13.70 -1.14
C LEU A 280 -26.35 -12.43 -1.30
N ALA A 281 -27.45 -12.49 -2.05
CA ALA A 281 -28.36 -11.35 -2.18
C ALA A 281 -28.87 -10.86 -0.81
N ARG A 282 -29.24 -11.80 0.09
CA ARG A 282 -29.61 -11.48 1.48
C ARG A 282 -28.44 -10.92 2.29
N GLN A 283 -27.24 -11.47 2.13
CA GLN A 283 -26.05 -10.91 2.79
C GLN A 283 -25.74 -9.49 2.31
N LEU A 284 -26.05 -9.15 1.05
CA LEU A 284 -25.98 -7.76 0.56
C LEU A 284 -27.10 -6.88 1.13
N ASP A 285 -28.28 -7.43 1.43
CA ASP A 285 -29.32 -6.69 2.18
C ASP A 285 -28.86 -6.35 3.60
N ASP A 286 -28.12 -7.26 4.25
CA ASP A 286 -27.54 -7.01 5.57
C ASP A 286 -26.49 -5.90 5.53
N LEU A 287 -25.66 -5.83 4.48
CA LEU A 287 -24.71 -4.73 4.28
C LEU A 287 -25.42 -3.40 4.06
N ASP A 288 -26.43 -3.36 3.17
CA ASP A 288 -27.20 -2.15 2.89
C ASP A 288 -27.92 -1.63 4.16
N SER A 289 -28.41 -2.53 5.01
CA SER A 289 -29.04 -2.18 6.29
C SER A 289 -28.07 -1.51 7.27
N ASN A 290 -26.76 -1.73 7.10
CA ASN A 290 -25.69 -1.05 7.82
C ASN A 290 -25.16 0.20 7.09
N GLY A 291 -25.80 0.63 6.00
CA GLY A 291 -25.36 1.76 5.20
C GLY A 291 -24.10 1.49 4.36
N VAL A 292 -23.76 0.22 4.12
CA VAL A 292 -22.56 -0.19 3.40
C VAL A 292 -22.95 -0.68 2.00
N GLN A 293 -22.37 -0.06 0.97
CA GLN A 293 -22.57 -0.52 -0.40
C GLN A 293 -21.89 -1.89 -0.61
N GLY A 294 -22.67 -2.87 -1.06
CA GLY A 294 -22.22 -4.24 -1.26
C GLY A 294 -22.17 -4.71 -2.72
N GLY A 295 -21.29 -5.67 -3.00
CA GLY A 295 -21.31 -6.53 -4.20
C GLY A 295 -20.78 -7.91 -3.87
N ALA A 296 -20.91 -8.90 -4.77
CA ALA A 296 -20.37 -10.24 -4.53
C ALA A 296 -19.65 -10.82 -5.75
N ILE A 297 -18.62 -11.63 -5.49
CA ILE A 297 -17.77 -12.28 -6.47
C ILE A 297 -18.03 -13.78 -6.40
N LEU A 298 -18.28 -14.39 -7.56
CA LEU A 298 -18.42 -15.83 -7.72
C LEU A 298 -17.12 -16.38 -8.36
N PRO A 299 -16.15 -16.86 -7.56
CA PRO A 299 -14.91 -17.39 -8.09
C PRO A 299 -15.13 -18.70 -8.87
N THR A 300 -14.48 -18.80 -10.02
CA THR A 300 -14.51 -19.97 -10.90
C THR A 300 -13.44 -21.01 -10.55
N GLY A 301 -12.52 -20.68 -9.64
CA GLY A 301 -11.40 -21.50 -9.22
C GLY A 301 -11.23 -21.52 -7.71
N HIS A 302 -10.37 -22.42 -7.24
CA HIS A 302 -10.05 -22.55 -5.83
C HIS A 302 -8.77 -21.80 -5.46
N GLY A 303 -8.63 -21.54 -4.16
CA GLY A 303 -7.41 -21.00 -3.57
C GLY A 303 -7.34 -19.48 -3.62
N PHE A 304 -6.41 -18.97 -2.83
CA PHE A 304 -6.27 -17.54 -2.58
C PHE A 304 -5.46 -16.77 -3.62
N LYS A 305 -4.95 -17.47 -4.64
CA LYS A 305 -4.42 -16.82 -5.84
C LYS A 305 -5.53 -16.06 -6.57
N GLN A 306 -6.68 -16.71 -6.79
CA GLN A 306 -7.80 -16.10 -7.51
C GLN A 306 -8.46 -14.98 -6.68
N LEU A 307 -8.48 -15.13 -5.35
CA LEU A 307 -8.87 -14.05 -4.43
C LEU A 307 -7.99 -12.81 -4.61
N ALA A 308 -6.67 -12.98 -4.72
CA ALA A 308 -5.74 -11.89 -4.97
C ALA A 308 -5.98 -11.23 -6.35
N GLU A 309 -6.17 -12.03 -7.39
CA GLU A 309 -6.50 -11.53 -8.75
C GLU A 309 -7.78 -10.68 -8.75
N TRP A 310 -8.84 -11.16 -8.09
CA TRP A 310 -10.09 -10.41 -7.92
C TRP A 310 -9.91 -9.13 -7.10
N ALA A 311 -9.11 -9.17 -6.03
CA ALA A 311 -8.83 -8.00 -5.21
C ALA A 311 -8.14 -6.90 -6.02
N GLU A 312 -7.16 -7.26 -6.85
CA GLU A 312 -6.46 -6.32 -7.74
C GLU A 312 -7.39 -5.79 -8.85
N GLN A 313 -8.15 -6.67 -9.50
CA GLN A 313 -9.11 -6.31 -10.56
C GLN A 313 -10.18 -5.33 -10.07
N GLU A 314 -10.72 -5.58 -8.88
CA GLU A 314 -11.71 -4.71 -8.25
C GLU A 314 -11.08 -3.50 -7.55
N LYS A 315 -9.74 -3.39 -7.52
CA LYS A 315 -9.00 -2.32 -6.84
C LYS A 315 -9.34 -2.23 -5.35
N ALA A 316 -9.46 -3.39 -4.69
CA ALA A 316 -9.63 -3.46 -3.25
C ALA A 316 -8.41 -2.85 -2.52
N ASN A 317 -8.66 -2.18 -1.39
CA ASN A 317 -7.60 -1.61 -0.55
C ASN A 317 -7.25 -2.50 0.63
N LEU A 318 -8.12 -3.47 0.94
CA LEU A 318 -8.02 -4.35 2.09
C LEU A 318 -8.68 -5.69 1.76
N ILE A 319 -8.05 -6.79 2.16
CA ILE A 319 -8.62 -8.14 2.09
C ILE A 319 -8.84 -8.63 3.51
N VAL A 320 -10.01 -9.18 3.81
CA VAL A 320 -10.35 -9.69 5.15
C VAL A 320 -10.62 -11.19 5.05
N ILE A 321 -9.84 -11.99 5.79
CA ILE A 321 -9.93 -13.45 5.83
C ILE A 321 -9.98 -13.93 7.28
N PRO A 322 -10.53 -15.14 7.56
CA PRO A 322 -10.52 -15.67 8.92
C PRO A 322 -9.10 -16.01 9.38
N GLU A 323 -8.85 -15.92 10.69
CA GLU A 323 -7.57 -16.30 11.31
C GLU A 323 -7.16 -17.75 10.99
N SER A 324 -8.13 -18.64 10.79
CA SER A 324 -7.91 -20.04 10.41
C SER A 324 -7.12 -20.19 9.10
N ALA A 325 -7.14 -19.18 8.22
CA ALA A 325 -6.34 -19.16 7.00
C ALA A 325 -4.84 -18.91 7.22
N ALA A 326 -4.43 -18.40 8.39
CA ALA A 326 -3.04 -18.31 8.79
C ALA A 326 -2.49 -19.65 9.29
N ARG A 327 -3.37 -20.53 9.81
CA ARG A 327 -3.03 -21.91 10.24
C ARG A 327 -3.99 -22.92 9.61
N PRO A 328 -3.97 -23.05 8.27
CA PRO A 328 -4.96 -23.84 7.54
C PRO A 328 -4.76 -25.35 7.76
N GLY A 329 -5.87 -26.09 7.70
CA GLY A 329 -5.85 -27.55 7.69
C GLY A 329 -5.15 -28.13 6.45
N LEU A 330 -4.91 -29.44 6.44
CA LEU A 330 -4.23 -30.10 5.30
C LEU A 330 -4.96 -29.88 3.97
N ILE A 331 -6.29 -30.02 3.96
CA ILE A 331 -7.09 -29.88 2.74
C ILE A 331 -7.05 -28.45 2.22
N ASP A 332 -7.17 -27.45 3.09
CA ASP A 332 -7.11 -26.04 2.72
C ASP A 332 -5.74 -25.65 2.18
N ARG A 333 -4.66 -26.21 2.72
CA ARG A 333 -3.30 -26.06 2.16
C ARG A 333 -3.19 -26.61 0.74
N ILE A 334 -3.75 -27.79 0.49
CA ILE A 334 -3.74 -28.41 -0.84
C ILE A 334 -4.56 -27.60 -1.85
N LYS A 335 -5.72 -27.09 -1.42
CA LYS A 335 -6.59 -26.23 -2.25
C LYS A 335 -6.07 -24.80 -2.42
N GLY A 336 -5.05 -24.42 -1.66
CA GLY A 336 -4.42 -23.12 -1.73
C GLY A 336 -5.10 -21.99 -0.95
N TYR A 337 -5.94 -22.31 0.03
CA TYR A 337 -6.60 -21.35 0.92
C TYR A 337 -5.69 -21.00 2.10
N THR A 338 -4.59 -20.28 1.82
CA THR A 338 -3.59 -19.95 2.85
C THR A 338 -3.14 -18.50 2.74
N LEU A 339 -2.91 -17.85 3.88
CA LEU A 339 -2.37 -16.48 3.93
C LEU A 339 -1.08 -16.34 3.10
N LYS A 340 -0.20 -17.35 3.15
CA LYS A 340 1.05 -17.37 2.39
C LYS A 340 0.82 -17.25 0.88
N ILE A 341 -0.23 -17.88 0.35
CA ILE A 341 -0.55 -17.78 -1.08
C ILE A 341 -1.04 -16.38 -1.42
N LEU A 342 -1.90 -15.80 -0.58
CA LEU A 342 -2.33 -14.39 -0.72
C LEU A 342 -1.12 -13.45 -0.78
N GLN A 343 -0.24 -13.52 0.22
CA GLN A 343 0.96 -12.67 0.33
C GLN A 343 1.97 -12.85 -0.81
N ASN A 344 1.93 -13.97 -1.52
CA ASN A 344 2.79 -14.20 -2.68
C ASN A 344 2.22 -13.65 -3.99
N HIS A 345 0.94 -13.26 -4.02
CA HIS A 345 0.23 -12.88 -5.26
C HIS A 345 -0.37 -11.47 -5.22
N THR A 346 -0.37 -10.78 -4.07
CA THR A 346 -0.82 -9.38 -3.98
C THR A 346 -0.08 -8.65 -2.87
N ASP A 347 0.13 -7.36 -3.06
CA ASP A 347 0.62 -6.42 -2.04
C ASP A 347 -0.53 -5.74 -1.25
N ILE A 348 -1.79 -6.08 -1.56
CA ILE A 348 -2.96 -5.59 -0.83
C ILE A 348 -2.89 -6.10 0.62
N PRO A 349 -3.02 -5.21 1.62
CA PRO A 349 -3.00 -5.60 3.02
C PRO A 349 -4.11 -6.59 3.37
N VAL A 350 -3.78 -7.58 4.20
CA VAL A 350 -4.69 -8.63 4.63
C VAL A 350 -4.99 -8.47 6.11
N VAL A 351 -6.26 -8.42 6.49
CA VAL A 351 -6.70 -8.52 7.89
C VAL A 351 -7.08 -9.96 8.16
N LEU A 352 -6.43 -10.55 9.16
CA LEU A 352 -6.90 -11.78 9.79
C LEU A 352 -7.92 -11.39 10.84
N GLY A 353 -9.15 -11.87 10.72
CA GLY A 353 -10.19 -11.66 11.72
C GLY A 353 -10.58 -12.95 12.44
N SER A 354 -10.73 -12.85 13.74
CA SER A 354 -11.18 -13.91 14.63
C SER A 354 -12.68 -13.75 14.91
N ALA A 355 -13.36 -14.83 15.28
CA ALA A 355 -14.79 -14.80 15.55
C ALA A 355 -15.17 -13.93 16.77
N ASP A 356 -14.21 -13.63 17.65
CA ASP A 356 -14.38 -12.77 18.83
C ASP A 356 -14.19 -11.27 18.54
N GLY A 357 -13.95 -10.90 17.27
CA GLY A 357 -13.73 -9.51 16.85
C GLY A 357 -12.28 -9.04 16.95
N THR A 358 -11.35 -9.89 17.38
CA THR A 358 -9.91 -9.62 17.31
C THR A 358 -9.44 -9.65 15.86
N VAL A 359 -8.53 -8.73 15.51
CA VAL A 359 -7.94 -8.62 14.18
C VAL A 359 -6.44 -8.43 14.23
N GLN A 360 -5.77 -8.88 13.17
CA GLN A 360 -4.37 -8.62 12.92
C GLN A 360 -4.14 -8.17 11.47
N LEU A 361 -3.55 -6.99 11.29
CA LEU A 361 -3.11 -6.52 9.98
C LEU A 361 -1.82 -7.23 9.55
N CYS A 362 -1.88 -7.89 8.41
CA CYS A 362 -0.80 -8.62 7.77
C CYS A 362 -0.49 -7.96 6.42
N THR A 363 0.66 -7.32 6.34
CA THR A 363 1.17 -6.74 5.08
C THR A 363 2.23 -7.66 4.49
N VAL A 364 2.39 -7.64 3.17
CA VAL A 364 3.57 -8.27 2.54
C VAL A 364 4.77 -7.48 3.01
N ARG A 365 5.47 -7.96 4.03
CA ARG A 365 6.76 -7.38 4.42
C ARG A 365 7.73 -7.70 3.29
N GLY A 366 8.15 -6.67 2.56
CA GLY A 366 9.24 -6.79 1.61
C GLY A 366 10.40 -7.49 2.31
N ALA A 367 11.06 -8.43 1.63
CA ALA A 367 12.12 -9.24 2.20
C ALA A 367 13.25 -8.37 2.80
N SER A 368 13.11 -8.00 4.08
CA SER A 368 14.17 -7.65 5.01
C SER A 368 13.56 -7.49 6.41
N GLN A 369 14.28 -7.95 7.42
CA GLN A 369 13.92 -8.05 8.85
C GLN A 369 13.12 -9.28 9.28
N VAL A 370 13.75 -10.46 9.15
CA VAL A 370 13.77 -11.39 10.30
C VAL A 370 15.00 -11.00 11.12
N ALA A 371 14.82 -10.23 12.19
CA ALA A 371 15.83 -10.20 13.24
C ALA A 371 15.88 -11.62 13.86
N PRO A 372 17.02 -12.32 13.85
CA PRO A 372 17.11 -13.59 14.53
C PRO A 372 16.92 -13.32 16.03
N ARG A 373 15.92 -13.98 16.63
CA ARG A 373 15.86 -14.10 18.10
C ARG A 373 17.19 -14.70 18.54
N VAL A 374 18.04 -13.88 19.14
CA VAL A 374 19.22 -14.34 19.87
C VAL A 374 18.68 -15.26 20.96
N ARG A 375 18.91 -16.57 20.80
CA ARG A 375 18.78 -17.51 21.90
C ARG A 375 19.87 -17.14 22.89
N GLU A 376 19.49 -16.57 24.03
CA GLU A 376 20.35 -16.56 25.22
C GLU A 376 20.68 -18.01 25.56
N THR A 377 21.88 -18.45 25.17
CA THR A 377 22.48 -19.65 25.72
C THR A 377 22.95 -19.30 27.12
N ALA A 378 22.19 -19.72 28.12
CA ALA A 378 22.60 -19.74 29.51
C ALA A 378 23.92 -20.53 29.64
N THR A 379 24.99 -19.81 29.97
CA THR A 379 26.27 -20.36 30.41
C THR A 379 26.02 -21.16 31.70
N ARG A 380 26.07 -22.49 31.59
CA ARG A 380 26.23 -23.37 32.75
C ARG A 380 27.59 -23.10 33.37
N GLY A 381 27.59 -22.42 34.51
CA GLY A 381 28.73 -22.33 35.40
C GLY A 381 29.22 -23.71 35.81
N SER A 382 30.49 -23.94 35.57
CA SER A 382 31.29 -25.05 36.06
C SER A 382 31.23 -25.10 37.59
N ARG A 383 30.82 -26.25 38.13
CA ARG A 383 31.14 -26.65 39.51
C ARG A 383 32.60 -27.07 39.56
N SER A 384 33.34 -26.45 40.48
CA SER A 384 34.44 -27.04 41.23
C SER A 384 34.05 -27.00 42.69
#